data_AF-A0A8S9S7A8-F1
#
_entry.id   AF-A0A8S9S7A8-F1
#
_cell.length_a   1.000
_cell.length_b   1.000
_cell.length_c   1.000
_cell.angle_alpha   90.00
_cell.angle_beta   90.00
_cell.angle_gamma   90.00
#
_symmetry.space_group_name_H-M   'P 1'
#
loop_
_entity.id
_entity.type
_entity.pdbx_description
1 polymer ?
#
loop_
_entity_poly.entity_id
_entity_poly.type
_entity_poly.pdbx_seq_one_letter_code
_entity_poly.pdbx_strand_id
1 'polypeptide(L)'
;MIESDEDTLWQAEEREDMEDVSATGLHFLKWLWERPEKDIAVVSHGIFLQQTLRALHEKVGTPVEDNHLKRFANCELSVNSAREEVTKVKTDMEAYALTTYNSRKYVSPPSTSIHTFE
;
A
#
# COMPACT_ATOMS: atom_id res chain seq x y z
N MET A 1 -8.45 -5.94 17.63
CA MET A 1 -8.68 -4.64 18.30
C MET A 1 -7.56 -3.73 17.85
N ILE A 2 -7.85 -2.49 17.45
CA ILE A 2 -6.81 -1.53 17.09
C ILE A 2 -6.03 -1.22 18.37
N GLU A 3 -4.71 -1.38 18.33
CA GLU A 3 -3.84 -1.31 19.51
C GLU A 3 -3.59 0.14 19.96
N SER A 4 -3.77 1.11 19.05
CA SER A 4 -3.56 2.54 19.28
C SER A 4 -4.38 3.37 18.29
N ASP A 5 -4.99 4.46 18.76
CA ASP A 5 -5.69 5.45 17.92
C ASP A 5 -4.75 6.54 17.37
N GLU A 6 -3.46 6.51 17.73
CA GLU A 6 -2.46 7.45 17.21
C GLU A 6 -2.14 7.17 15.73
N ASP A 7 -2.41 8.17 14.88
CA ASP A 7 -2.02 8.15 13.47
C ASP A 7 -0.57 8.63 13.32
N THR A 8 0.36 7.69 13.46
CA THR A 8 1.81 7.98 13.38
C THR A 8 2.30 8.21 11.95
N LEU A 9 1.46 7.93 10.94
CA LEU A 9 1.79 8.15 9.53
C LEU A 9 1.35 9.54 9.05
N TRP A 10 0.36 10.15 9.71
CA TRP A 10 -0.12 11.50 9.39
C TRP A 10 0.96 12.58 9.48
N GLN A 11 1.12 13.36 8.41
CA GLN A 11 1.93 14.57 8.36
C GLN A 11 1.02 15.78 8.10
N ALA A 12 1.08 16.81 8.95
CA ALA A 12 0.15 17.95 8.86
C ALA A 12 0.50 18.92 7.73
N GLU A 13 1.79 19.05 7.42
CA GLU A 13 2.33 20.02 6.47
C GLU A 13 2.51 19.46 5.06
N GLU A 14 2.52 18.14 4.92
CA GLU A 14 2.82 17.45 3.68
C GLU A 14 1.66 16.54 3.27
N ARG A 15 1.19 16.72 2.04
CA ARG A 15 0.17 15.87 1.44
C ARG A 15 0.85 14.59 0.95
N GLU A 16 0.29 13.43 1.28
CA GLU A 16 0.73 12.15 0.71
C GLU A 16 0.67 12.15 -0.82
N ASP A 17 1.77 11.71 -1.44
CA ASP A 17 1.84 11.48 -2.88
C ASP A 17 1.09 10.19 -3.28
N MET A 18 0.72 10.07 -4.55
CA MET A 18 -0.10 8.95 -5.03
C MET A 18 0.66 7.62 -4.94
N GLU A 19 1.98 7.67 -5.07
CA GLU A 19 2.92 6.55 -4.92
C GLU A 19 2.93 6.05 -3.47
N ASP A 20 2.94 6.95 -2.49
CA ASP A 20 2.89 6.60 -1.07
C ASP A 20 1.53 6.02 -0.70
N VAL A 21 0.44 6.62 -1.18
CA VAL A 21 -0.92 6.06 -1.04
C VAL A 21 -1.00 4.65 -1.62
N SER A 22 -0.39 4.43 -2.79
CA SER A 22 -0.34 3.13 -3.45
C SER A 22 0.46 2.10 -2.63
N ALA A 23 1.61 2.49 -2.10
CA ALA A 23 2.43 1.65 -1.25
C ALA A 23 1.69 1.25 0.04
N THR A 24 1.06 2.22 0.72
CA THR A 24 0.22 2.00 1.90
C THR A 24 -0.96 1.08 1.58
N GLY A 25 -1.62 1.28 0.43
CA GLY A 25 -2.69 0.40 -0.06
C GLY A 25 -2.25 -1.05 -0.21
N LEU A 26 -1.06 -1.29 -0.76
CA LEU A 26 -0.50 -2.64 -0.90
C LEU A 26 -0.15 -3.28 0.45
N HIS A 27 0.35 -2.49 1.41
CA HIS A 27 0.57 -2.94 2.78
C HIS A 27 -0.75 -3.31 3.46
N PHE A 28 -1.78 -2.50 3.29
CA PHE A 28 -3.13 -2.78 3.76
C PHE A 28 -3.66 -4.10 3.19
N LEU A 29 -3.52 -4.35 1.89
CA LEU A 29 -3.95 -5.61 1.28
C LEU A 29 -3.21 -6.83 1.82
N LYS A 30 -1.90 -6.73 2.08
CA LYS A 30 -1.15 -7.81 2.72
C LYS A 30 -1.71 -8.16 4.09
N TRP A 31 -1.91 -7.15 4.93
CA TRP A 31 -2.52 -7.32 6.24
C TRP A 31 -3.94 -7.90 6.12
N LEU A 32 -4.72 -7.44 5.13
CA LEU A 32 -6.08 -7.93 4.88
C LEU A 32 -6.09 -9.42 4.50
N TRP A 33 -5.08 -9.93 3.78
CA TRP A 33 -4.97 -11.34 3.42
C TRP A 33 -4.47 -12.26 4.55
N GLU A 34 -4.05 -11.72 5.68
CA GLU A 34 -3.71 -12.50 6.88
C GLU A 34 -4.94 -12.71 7.77
N ARG A 35 -6.05 -12.05 7.44
CA ARG A 35 -7.32 -12.19 8.14
C ARG A 35 -7.91 -13.60 7.93
N PRO A 36 -8.39 -14.27 8.99
CA PRO A 36 -9.08 -15.56 8.87
C PRO A 36 -10.50 -15.44 8.30
N GLU A 37 -11.06 -14.23 8.21
CA GLU A 37 -12.40 -13.99 7.69
C GLU A 37 -12.48 -14.25 6.17
N LYS A 38 -13.55 -14.93 5.75
CA LYS A 38 -13.78 -15.28 4.34
C LYS A 38 -14.32 -14.12 3.50
N ASP A 39 -15.25 -13.36 4.07
CA ASP A 39 -15.93 -12.25 3.40
C ASP A 39 -15.69 -10.98 4.21
N ILE A 40 -14.96 -10.03 3.63
CA ILE A 40 -14.54 -8.79 4.30
C ILE A 40 -15.10 -7.59 3.54
N ALA A 41 -15.82 -6.73 4.25
CA ALA A 41 -16.27 -5.44 3.72
C ALA A 41 -15.28 -4.34 4.13
N VAL A 42 -14.77 -3.58 3.16
CA VAL A 42 -13.89 -2.44 3.38
C VAL A 42 -14.64 -1.17 2.99
N VAL A 43 -14.73 -0.22 3.91
CA VAL A 43 -15.29 1.12 3.66
C VAL A 43 -14.14 2.12 3.74
N SER A 44 -13.88 2.85 2.66
CA SER A 44 -12.80 3.82 2.56
C SER A 44 -13.12 4.90 1.53
N HIS A 45 -12.20 5.84 1.34
CA HIS A 45 -12.30 6.87 0.33
C HIS A 45 -12.01 6.33 -1.07
N GLY A 46 -12.77 6.81 -2.07
CA GLY A 46 -12.66 6.33 -3.44
C GLY A 46 -11.26 6.49 -4.05
N ILE A 47 -10.51 7.53 -3.69
CA ILE A 47 -9.14 7.72 -4.20
C ILE A 47 -8.16 6.69 -3.62
N PHE A 48 -8.28 6.37 -2.34
CA PHE A 48 -7.46 5.35 -1.69
C PHE A 48 -7.70 3.97 -2.31
N LEU A 49 -8.97 3.59 -2.46
CA LEU A 49 -9.36 2.33 -3.09
C LEU A 49 -8.88 2.24 -4.54
N GLN A 50 -9.01 3.34 -5.29
CA GLN A 50 -8.55 3.41 -6.67
C GLN A 50 -7.04 3.19 -6.80
N GLN A 51 -6.22 3.93 -6.03
CA GLN A 51 -4.76 3.79 -6.09
C GLN A 51 -4.30 2.40 -5.62
N THR A 52 -4.92 1.88 -4.57
CA THR A 52 -4.65 0.52 -4.07
C THR A 52 -4.90 -0.54 -5.13
N LEU A 53 -6.04 -0.47 -5.83
CA LEU A 53 -6.37 -1.42 -6.90
C LEU A 53 -5.44 -1.25 -8.11
N ARG A 54 -5.11 -0.02 -8.52
CA ARG A 54 -4.14 0.22 -9.59
C ARG A 54 -2.79 -0.41 -9.29
N ALA A 55 -2.25 -0.17 -8.11
CA ALA A 55 -0.97 -0.72 -7.67
C ALA A 55 -0.98 -2.26 -7.60
N LEU A 56 -2.10 -2.85 -7.17
CA LEU A 56 -2.27 -4.30 -7.17
C LEU A 56 -2.25 -4.84 -8.61
N HIS A 57 -2.97 -4.20 -9.52
CA HIS A 57 -3.10 -4.65 -10.90
C HIS A 57 -1.77 -4.56 -11.65
N GLU A 58 -1.04 -3.46 -11.48
CA GLU A 58 0.32 -3.30 -12.03
C GLU A 58 1.25 -4.42 -11.58
N LYS A 59 1.14 -4.86 -10.31
CA LYS A 59 1.92 -5.99 -9.78
C LYS A 59 1.49 -7.36 -10.31
N VAL A 60 0.18 -7.58 -10.50
CA VAL A 60 -0.34 -8.85 -11.05
C VAL A 60 -0.06 -8.95 -12.56
N GLY A 61 0.15 -7.83 -13.25
CA GLY A 61 0.45 -7.81 -14.69
C GLY A 61 -0.72 -8.26 -15.58
N THR A 62 -1.95 -8.22 -15.05
CA THR A 62 -3.16 -8.60 -15.79
C THR A 62 -3.74 -7.36 -16.48
N PRO A 63 -4.07 -7.43 -17.79
CA PRO A 63 -4.82 -6.38 -18.46
C PRO A 63 -6.19 -6.28 -17.81
N VAL A 64 -6.56 -5.09 -17.35
CA VAL A 64 -7.89 -4.84 -16.79
C VAL A 64 -8.55 -3.76 -17.60
N GLU A 65 -9.85 -3.96 -17.86
CA GLU A 65 -10.71 -2.96 -18.46
C GLU A 65 -10.61 -1.64 -17.66
N ASP A 66 -10.27 -0.54 -18.33
CA ASP A 66 -10.07 0.80 -17.73
C ASP A 66 -11.20 1.24 -16.80
N ASN A 67 -12.41 0.72 -17.02
CA ASN A 67 -13.60 1.00 -16.22
C ASN A 67 -13.51 0.49 -14.76
N HIS A 68 -12.66 -0.50 -14.45
CA HIS A 68 -12.45 -0.99 -13.08
C HIS A 68 -11.46 -0.12 -12.28
N LEU A 69 -10.71 0.75 -12.95
CA LEU A 69 -9.72 1.64 -12.34
C LEU A 69 -10.22 3.10 -12.27
N LYS A 70 -11.52 3.31 -12.50
CA LYS A 70 -12.17 4.62 -12.33
C LYS A 70 -12.35 4.94 -10.86
N ARG A 71 -12.57 6.22 -10.57
CA ARG A 71 -12.86 6.68 -9.22
C ARG A 71 -14.24 6.19 -8.79
N PHE A 72 -14.30 5.59 -7.61
CA PHE A 72 -15.57 5.18 -6.99
C PHE A 72 -16.45 6.40 -6.69
N ALA A 73 -17.73 6.32 -7.03
CA ALA A 73 -18.75 7.25 -6.59
C ALA A 73 -19.08 7.04 -5.10
N ASN A 74 -19.75 8.01 -4.49
CA ASN A 74 -20.16 7.91 -3.08
C ASN A 74 -21.08 6.70 -2.90
N CYS A 75 -20.73 5.85 -1.92
CA CYS A 75 -21.42 4.60 -1.62
C CYS A 75 -21.44 3.58 -2.78
N GLU A 76 -20.56 3.71 -3.78
CA GLU A 76 -20.38 2.68 -4.79
C GLU A 76 -19.79 1.41 -4.15
N LEU A 77 -20.43 0.27 -4.43
CA LEU A 77 -19.97 -1.03 -3.99
C LEU A 77 -19.27 -1.74 -5.14
N SER A 78 -18.08 -2.27 -4.87
CA SER A 78 -17.37 -3.17 -5.78
C SER A 78 -16.99 -4.44 -5.04
N VAL A 79 -17.23 -5.57 -5.69
CA VAL A 79 -16.95 -6.90 -5.15
C VAL A 79 -15.79 -7.48 -5.93
N ASN A 80 -14.70 -7.80 -5.22
CA ASN A 80 -13.51 -8.39 -5.80
C ASN A 80 -13.28 -9.76 -5.16
N SER A 81 -12.94 -10.75 -5.97
CA SER A 81 -12.56 -12.09 -5.49
C SER A 81 -11.07 -12.30 -5.66
N ALA A 82 -10.40 -12.72 -4.59
CA ALA A 82 -8.98 -13.10 -4.67
C ALA A 82 -8.85 -14.35 -5.56
N ARG A 83 -8.11 -14.22 -6.66
CA ARG A 83 -7.70 -15.34 -7.54
C ARG A 83 -6.29 -15.80 -7.23
N GLU A 84 -5.89 -16.97 -7.74
CA GLU A 84 -4.56 -17.55 -7.53
C GLU A 84 -3.40 -16.61 -7.92
N GLU A 85 -3.57 -15.75 -8.93
CA GLU A 85 -2.53 -14.78 -9.33
C GLU A 85 -2.28 -13.72 -8.25
N VAL A 86 -3.32 -13.34 -7.50
CA VAL A 86 -3.22 -12.41 -6.37
C VAL A 86 -2.46 -13.06 -5.20
N THR A 87 -2.62 -14.38 -5.02
CA THR A 87 -1.87 -15.15 -4.02
C THR A 87 -0.37 -15.19 -4.33
N LYS A 88 0.04 -15.22 -5.61
CA LYS A 88 1.46 -15.11 -6.00
C LYS A 88 2.03 -13.73 -5.67
N VAL A 89 1.26 -12.68 -5.94
CA VAL A 89 1.65 -11.30 -5.57
C VAL A 89 1.79 -11.14 -4.07
N LYS A 90 0.99 -11.82 -3.25
CA LYS A 90 1.17 -11.86 -1.79
C LYS A 90 2.58 -12.35 -1.41
N THR A 91 3.02 -13.48 -1.94
CA THR A 91 4.37 -14.02 -1.71
C THR A 91 5.50 -13.11 -2.22
N ASP A 92 5.35 -12.51 -3.41
CA ASP A 92 6.37 -11.60 -3.96
C ASP A 92 6.46 -10.30 -3.15
N MET A 93 5.31 -9.84 -2.64
CA MET A 93 5.25 -8.68 -1.77
C MET A 93 5.82 -8.94 -0.38
N GLU A 94 5.76 -10.16 0.14
CA GLU A 94 6.47 -10.56 1.37
C GLU A 94 8.00 -10.50 1.17
N ALA A 95 8.49 -10.98 0.02
CA ALA A 95 9.91 -10.89 -0.35
C ALA A 95 10.39 -9.43 -0.52
N TYR A 96 9.59 -8.56 -1.15
CA TYR A 96 9.91 -7.14 -1.31
C TYR A 96 9.90 -6.36 0.02
N ALA A 97 8.96 -6.66 0.93
CA ALA A 97 8.95 -6.03 2.24
C ALA A 97 10.21 -6.39 3.04
N LEU A 98 10.64 -7.64 2.97
CA LEU A 98 11.86 -8.11 3.63
C LEU A 98 13.11 -7.44 3.07
N THR A 99 13.22 -7.28 1.74
CA THR A 99 14.34 -6.58 1.13
C THR A 99 14.34 -5.11 1.52
N THR A 100 13.21 -4.41 1.43
CA THR A 100 13.11 -2.97 1.72
C THR A 100 13.34 -2.66 3.20
N TYR A 101 12.86 -3.52 4.11
CA TYR A 101 13.13 -3.43 5.55
C TYR A 101 14.61 -3.61 5.86
N ASN A 102 15.25 -4.62 5.25
CA ASN A 102 16.70 -4.81 5.38
C ASN A 102 17.45 -3.60 4.81
N SER A 103 17.07 -3.08 3.64
CA SER A 103 17.67 -1.89 3.06
C SER A 103 17.55 -0.66 3.97
N ARG A 104 16.40 -0.44 4.62
CA ARG A 104 16.20 0.65 5.59
C ARG A 104 17.04 0.50 6.86
N LYS A 105 17.34 -0.72 7.31
CA LYS A 105 18.26 -0.99 8.44
C LYS A 105 19.74 -0.73 8.08
N TYR A 106 20.10 -0.80 6.80
CA TYR A 106 21.48 -0.60 6.31
C TYR A 106 21.73 0.79 5.70
N VAL A 107 20.81 1.74 5.84
CA VAL A 107 21.12 3.15 5.52
C VAL A 107 22.02 3.70 6.61
N SER A 108 23.33 3.67 6.37
CA SER A 108 24.31 4.39 7.17
C SER A 108 23.91 5.87 7.25
N PRO A 109 23.96 6.52 8.43
CA PRO A 109 23.67 7.95 8.52
C PRO A 109 24.58 8.73 7.56
N PRO A 110 24.09 9.80 6.92
CA PRO A 110 24.93 10.61 6.04
C PRO A 110 26.13 11.13 6.85
N SER A 111 27.32 10.85 6.33
CA SER A 111 28.57 11.32 6.92
C SER A 111 28.58 12.84 6.92
N THR A 112 28.43 13.46 8.09
CA THR A 112 28.56 14.91 8.26
C THR A 112 30.02 15.30 8.07
N SER A 113 30.44 15.60 6.85
CA SER A 113 31.69 16.30 6.59
C SER A 113 31.51 17.76 7.00
N ILE A 114 31.97 18.09 8.21
CA ILE A 114 32.04 19.46 8.71
C ILE A 114 33.23 20.11 8.00
N HIS A 115 32.97 20.89 6.94
CA HIS A 115 33.97 21.77 6.38
C HIS A 115 34.10 23.00 7.28
N THR A 116 35.14 23.02 8.11
CA THR A 116 35.61 24.24 8.79
C THR A 116 36.23 25.15 7.73
N PHE A 117 35.68 26.34 7.52
CA PHE A 117 36.35 27.43 6.82
C PHE A 117 37.04 28.31 7.87
N GLU A 118 38.37 28.35 7.84
CA GLU A 118 39.17 29.51 8.25
C GLU A 118 39.47 30.37 7.00
#